data_AF-A0A0C3RYJ4-F1
#
_entry.id   AF-A0A0C3RYJ4-F1
#
_cell.length_a   1.000
_cell.length_b   1.000
_cell.length_c   1.000
_cell.angle_alpha   90.00
_cell.angle_beta   90.00
_cell.angle_gamma   90.00
#
_symmetry.space_group_name_H-M   'P 1'
#
loop_
_entity.id
_entity.type
_entity.pdbx_description
1 polymer ?
#
loop_
_entity_poly.entity_id
_entity_poly.type
_entity_poly.pdbx_seq_one_letter_code
_entity_poly.pdbx_strand_id
1 'polypeptide(L)'
;MNRPRNIFNSVHHADVPVLSLYLSRPEYSDFLDCVLRVSLVIKGHDQGWSGYPDDKGTDRNSWTWYSIGTDDPRTHEQRLVTNLHAVEETQTHVFEWDRDSTIVQWLKEGKKVEVWAHARYPGWQNHVEYAELSVACFPL
;
A
#
# COMPACT_ATOMS: atom_id res chain seq x y z
N MET A 1 -18.70 -5.71 13.68
CA MET A 1 -17.51 -5.86 12.81
C MET A 1 -16.54 -4.73 13.12
N ASN A 2 -15.45 -5.04 13.83
CA ASN A 2 -14.38 -4.06 14.07
C ASN A 2 -13.50 -4.03 12.82
N ARG A 3 -13.48 -2.91 12.10
CA ARG A 3 -12.46 -2.64 11.09
C ARG A 3 -11.20 -2.18 11.84
N PRO A 4 -10.05 -2.86 11.73
CA PRO A 4 -8.81 -2.31 12.25
C PRO A 4 -8.48 -1.05 11.45
N ARG A 5 -8.62 0.12 12.10
CA ARG A 5 -8.14 1.40 11.57
C ARG A 5 -6.81 1.71 12.22
N ASN A 6 -5.73 1.59 11.47
CA ASN A 6 -4.46 2.17 11.87
C ASN A 6 -4.29 3.46 11.09
N ILE A 7 -4.53 4.59 11.75
CA ILE A 7 -4.30 5.93 11.19
C ILE A 7 -2.84 6.27 11.47
N PHE A 8 -2.03 6.35 10.42
CA PHE A 8 -0.67 6.87 10.49
C PHE A 8 -0.63 8.16 9.66
N ASN A 9 -0.24 9.26 10.29
CA ASN A 9 0.19 10.46 9.59
C ASN A 9 1.72 10.53 9.75
N SER A 10 2.46 10.19 8.71
CA SER A 10 3.91 10.09 8.78
C SER A 10 4.59 10.50 7.47
N VAL A 11 5.73 11.16 7.65
CA VAL A 11 6.65 11.53 6.57
C VAL A 11 7.68 10.42 6.42
N HIS A 12 7.90 9.97 5.19
CA HIS A 12 8.83 8.89 4.91
C HIS A 12 9.93 9.35 3.95
N HIS A 13 11.17 9.32 4.44
CA HIS A 13 12.37 9.71 3.70
C HIS A 13 13.06 8.52 2.99
N ALA A 14 12.52 7.31 3.16
CA ALA A 14 13.06 6.05 2.66
C ALA A 14 11.94 5.00 2.50
N ASP A 15 12.27 3.85 1.93
CA ASP A 15 11.36 2.71 1.77
C ASP A 15 10.96 2.13 3.14
N VAL A 16 9.70 2.35 3.52
CA VAL A 16 9.18 1.94 4.84
C VAL A 16 7.79 1.34 4.72
N PRO A 17 7.46 0.34 5.58
CA PRO A 17 6.13 -0.21 5.64
C PRO A 17 5.19 0.81 6.28
N VAL A 18 4.09 1.11 5.60
CA VAL A 18 3.05 2.03 6.13
C VAL A 18 1.89 1.28 6.77
N LEU A 19 1.66 0.04 6.33
CA LEU A 19 0.65 -0.83 6.91
C LEU A 19 1.07 -2.28 6.77
N SER A 20 0.85 -3.05 7.84
CA SER A 20 1.01 -4.50 7.84
C SER A 20 -0.27 -5.14 8.37
N LEU A 21 -0.81 -6.11 7.65
CA LEU A 21 -1.91 -6.94 8.10
C LEU A 21 -1.45 -8.39 8.21
N TYR A 22 -1.66 -8.97 9.39
CA TYR A 22 -1.48 -10.39 9.65
C TYR A 22 -2.84 -11.06 9.71
N LEU A 23 -2.99 -12.18 8.99
CA LEU A 23 -4.15 -13.06 9.13
C LEU A 23 -3.73 -14.24 10.02
N SER A 24 -4.21 -14.28 11.26
CA SER A 24 -3.96 -15.40 12.15
C SER A 24 -4.77 -16.61 11.71
N ARG A 25 -4.10 -17.75 11.52
CA ARG A 25 -4.75 -19.05 11.25
C ARG A 25 -5.08 -19.74 12.57
N PRO A 26 -6.33 -20.15 12.81
CA PRO A 26 -6.62 -21.20 13.76
C PRO A 26 -5.99 -22.51 13.26
N GLU A 27 -5.48 -23.34 14.18
CA GLU A 27 -4.69 -24.55 13.88
C GLU A 27 -5.41 -25.61 13.03
N TYR A 28 -6.71 -25.44 12.73
CA TYR A 28 -7.57 -26.49 12.15
C TYR A 28 -8.49 -26.03 11.01
N SER A 29 -8.15 -24.96 10.30
CA SER A 29 -9.14 -24.33 9.44
C SER A 29 -8.60 -23.67 8.18
N ASP A 30 -9.20 -24.06 7.07
CA ASP A 30 -9.00 -23.53 5.73
C ASP A 30 -9.65 -22.13 5.53
N PHE A 31 -9.73 -21.29 6.57
CA PHE A 31 -10.44 -19.98 6.57
C PHE A 31 -10.03 -19.04 5.43
N LEU A 32 -8.88 -19.27 4.81
CA LEU A 32 -8.36 -18.43 3.76
C LEU A 32 -9.01 -18.66 2.40
N ASP A 33 -9.56 -19.86 2.13
CA ASP A 33 -10.40 -20.06 0.94
C ASP A 33 -11.65 -19.18 0.95
N CYS A 34 -12.04 -18.69 2.14
CA CYS A 34 -13.14 -17.76 2.31
C CYS A 34 -12.78 -16.31 1.93
N VAL A 35 -11.50 -15.95 1.70
CA VAL A 35 -11.12 -14.58 1.29
C VAL A 35 -11.62 -14.32 -0.14
N LEU A 36 -12.52 -13.34 -0.26
CA LEU A 36 -13.17 -12.99 -1.52
C LEU A 36 -12.61 -11.76 -2.17
N ARG A 37 -12.24 -10.78 -1.35
CA ARG A 37 -11.81 -9.48 -1.82
C ARG A 37 -10.89 -8.83 -0.82
N VAL A 38 -9.89 -8.15 -1.35
CA VAL A 38 -9.01 -7.27 -0.60
C VAL A 38 -9.12 -5.90 -1.23
N SER A 39 -9.25 -4.87 -0.40
CA SER A 39 -9.30 -3.50 -0.88
C SER A 39 -8.32 -2.64 -0.09
N LEU A 40 -7.60 -1.79 -0.81
CA LEU A 40 -6.67 -0.81 -0.24
C LEU A 40 -7.15 0.59 -0.58
N VAL A 41 -7.19 1.46 0.42
CA VAL A 41 -7.26 2.91 0.24
C VAL A 41 -5.99 3.51 0.81
N ILE A 42 -5.31 4.34 0.04
CA ILE A 42 -4.15 5.12 0.50
C ILE A 42 -4.34 6.58 0.13
N LYS A 43 -4.03 7.47 1.08
CA LYS A 43 -4.00 8.91 0.88
C LYS A 43 -2.63 9.44 1.25
N GLY A 44 -2.04 10.16 0.32
CA GLY A 44 -0.70 10.67 0.47
C GLY A 44 -0.25 11.45 -0.74
N HIS A 45 0.99 11.93 -0.68
CA HIS A 45 1.55 12.79 -1.71
C HIS A 45 3.08 12.83 -1.62
N ASP A 46 3.66 13.56 -2.56
CA ASP A 46 5.09 13.82 -2.69
C ASP A 46 5.50 15.10 -1.91
N GLN A 47 6.78 15.41 -1.77
CA GLN A 47 7.23 16.56 -0.96
C GLN A 47 6.79 17.96 -1.43
N GLY A 48 6.16 18.10 -2.60
CA GLY A 48 5.64 19.38 -3.08
C GLY A 48 6.63 20.32 -3.80
N TRP A 49 7.91 19.95 -3.87
CA TRP A 49 8.94 20.77 -4.51
C TRP A 49 9.93 19.95 -5.35
N SER A 50 10.44 20.58 -6.42
CA SER A 50 11.47 20.03 -7.30
C SER A 50 12.13 21.14 -8.12
N GLY A 51 13.36 20.90 -8.57
CA GLY A 51 14.06 21.76 -9.54
C GLY A 51 13.63 21.56 -11.00
N TYR A 52 12.69 20.64 -11.26
CA TYR A 52 12.16 20.32 -12.59
C TYR A 52 10.69 20.74 -12.70
N PRO A 53 10.40 22.03 -12.97
CA PRO A 53 9.02 22.55 -13.00
C PRO A 53 8.18 21.95 -14.13
N ASP A 54 8.79 21.58 -15.26
CA ASP A 54 8.08 21.02 -16.42
C ASP A 54 7.50 19.62 -16.17
N ASP A 55 7.97 18.93 -15.12
CA ASP A 55 7.45 17.62 -14.71
C ASP A 55 6.45 17.73 -13.56
N LYS A 56 6.30 18.91 -12.94
CA LYS A 56 5.38 19.11 -11.81
C LYS A 56 3.95 18.73 -12.20
N GLY A 57 3.31 17.93 -11.34
CA GLY A 57 1.95 17.45 -11.58
C GLY A 57 1.85 16.27 -12.55
N THR A 58 2.97 15.71 -13.00
CA THR A 58 3.02 14.46 -13.78
C THR A 58 3.67 13.34 -12.98
N ASP A 59 3.63 12.10 -13.47
CA ASP A 59 4.38 10.98 -12.87
C ASP A 59 5.84 10.92 -13.35
N ARG A 60 6.21 11.72 -14.36
CA ARG A 60 7.58 11.77 -14.88
C ARG A 60 8.52 12.32 -13.82
N ASN A 61 9.69 11.69 -13.70
CA ASN A 61 10.72 12.04 -12.72
C ASN A 61 10.24 12.07 -11.26
N SER A 62 9.07 11.50 -10.96
CA SER A 62 8.63 11.24 -9.59
C SER A 62 9.34 10.03 -9.02
N TRP A 63 9.86 10.17 -7.80
CA TRP A 63 10.60 9.13 -7.11
C TRP A 63 9.95 8.71 -5.79
N THR A 64 8.64 8.94 -5.67
CA THR A 64 7.81 8.41 -4.59
C THR A 64 6.66 7.59 -5.17
N TRP A 65 6.43 6.40 -4.60
CA TRP A 65 5.39 5.48 -5.05
C TRP A 65 4.90 4.60 -3.90
N TYR A 66 3.79 3.91 -4.13
CA TYR A 66 3.27 2.89 -3.22
C TYR A 66 3.41 1.50 -3.85
N SER A 67 3.62 0.49 -3.01
CA SER A 67 3.63 -0.91 -3.42
C SER A 67 2.83 -1.77 -2.44
N ILE A 68 2.56 -3.00 -2.86
CA ILE A 68 1.99 -4.04 -2.01
C ILE A 68 2.79 -5.32 -2.17
N GLY A 69 3.01 -6.02 -1.06
CA GLY A 69 3.71 -7.29 -1.06
C GLY A 69 3.38 -8.13 0.17
N THR A 70 4.17 -9.16 0.40
CA THR A 70 4.10 -10.08 1.54
C THR A 70 5.27 -9.86 2.49
N ASP A 71 5.52 -10.76 3.43
CA ASP A 71 6.73 -10.75 4.26
C ASP A 71 8.02 -11.08 3.48
N ASP A 72 7.92 -11.50 2.20
CA ASP A 72 9.06 -11.64 1.31
C ASP A 72 9.43 -10.29 0.68
N PRO A 73 10.60 -9.70 1.00
CA PRO A 73 11.01 -8.40 0.50
C PRO A 73 11.07 -8.29 -1.02
N ARG A 74 11.22 -9.42 -1.72
CA ARG A 74 11.24 -9.47 -3.19
C ARG A 74 9.89 -9.08 -3.81
N THR A 75 8.82 -9.15 -3.03
CA THR A 75 7.47 -8.76 -3.47
C THR A 75 7.19 -7.27 -3.29
N HIS A 76 8.00 -6.54 -2.51
CA HIS A 76 7.78 -5.12 -2.19
C HIS A 76 8.03 -4.17 -3.36
N GLU A 77 8.59 -4.66 -4.46
CA GLU A 77 8.85 -3.86 -5.67
C GLU A 77 7.64 -3.76 -6.59
N GLN A 78 6.53 -4.47 -6.30
CA GLN A 78 5.32 -4.38 -7.12
C GLN A 78 4.63 -3.03 -6.91
N ARG A 79 5.01 -2.06 -7.74
CA ARG A 79 4.46 -0.71 -7.74
C ARG A 79 2.97 -0.72 -8.07
N LEU A 80 2.18 -0.11 -7.20
CA LEU A 80 0.76 0.14 -7.40
C LEU A 80 0.51 1.44 -8.15
N VAL A 81 1.14 2.52 -7.67
CA VAL A 81 0.98 3.86 -8.23
C VAL A 81 2.16 4.74 -7.83
N THR A 82 2.55 5.65 -8.73
CA THR A 82 3.54 6.71 -8.49
C THR A 82 2.80 7.99 -8.11
N ASN A 83 3.27 8.71 -7.09
CA ASN A 83 2.71 10.02 -6.75
C ASN A 83 3.02 11.03 -7.86
N LEU A 84 2.15 12.02 -8.07
CA LEU A 84 2.50 13.19 -8.88
C LEU A 84 3.76 13.90 -8.35
N HIS A 85 4.67 14.21 -9.26
CA HIS A 85 5.95 14.86 -9.02
C HIS A 85 5.78 16.24 -8.41
N ALA A 86 6.40 16.48 -7.25
CA ALA A 86 6.43 17.77 -6.57
C ALA A 86 5.04 18.39 -6.33
N VAL A 87 4.07 17.56 -6.00
CA VAL A 87 2.70 17.95 -5.64
C VAL A 87 2.52 17.71 -4.14
N GLU A 88 2.16 18.77 -3.40
CA GLU A 88 1.89 18.72 -1.95
C GLU A 88 0.43 18.38 -1.66
N GLU A 89 -0.42 18.48 -2.68
CA GLU A 89 -1.82 18.13 -2.61
C GLU A 89 -2.00 16.61 -2.49
N THR A 90 -2.68 16.20 -1.43
CA THR A 90 -3.01 14.80 -1.13
C THR A 90 -3.77 14.13 -2.27
N GLN A 91 -3.23 13.03 -2.77
CA GLN A 91 -3.88 12.13 -3.72
C GLN A 91 -4.57 11.00 -2.96
N THR A 92 -5.71 10.52 -3.48
CA THR A 92 -6.40 9.33 -2.95
C THR A 92 -6.36 8.23 -3.99
N HIS A 93 -5.81 7.07 -3.63
CA HIS A 93 -5.76 5.89 -4.48
C HIS A 93 -6.57 4.76 -3.86
N VAL A 94 -7.33 4.07 -4.70
CA VAL A 94 -8.20 2.97 -4.31
C VAL A 94 -7.90 1.77 -5.19
N PHE A 95 -7.67 0.62 -4.57
CA PHE A 95 -7.41 -0.64 -5.25
C PHE A 95 -8.37 -1.71 -4.72
N GLU A 96 -8.86 -2.55 -5.62
CA GLU A 96 -9.67 -3.72 -5.29
C GLU A 96 -9.12 -4.94 -6.02
N TRP A 97 -8.98 -6.03 -5.28
CA TRP A 97 -8.50 -7.31 -5.78
C TRP A 97 -9.48 -8.40 -5.41
N ASP A 98 -9.92 -9.17 -6.40
CA ASP A 98 -10.83 -10.29 -6.22
C ASP A 98 -10.11 -11.59 -5.85
N ARG A 99 -10.90 -12.63 -5.60
CA ARG A 99 -10.46 -13.95 -5.12
C ARG A 99 -9.42 -14.66 -5.99
N ASP A 100 -9.29 -14.28 -7.25
CA ASP A 100 -8.43 -14.93 -8.24
C ASP A 100 -7.14 -14.12 -8.49
N SER A 101 -7.08 -12.88 -8.01
CA SER A 101 -5.88 -12.04 -8.06
C SER A 101 -4.70 -12.63 -7.27
N THR A 102 -3.48 -12.36 -7.74
CA THR A 102 -2.23 -12.80 -7.09
C THR A 102 -2.12 -12.32 -5.64
N ILE A 103 -2.57 -11.09 -5.34
CA ILE A 103 -2.54 -10.54 -3.98
C ILE A 103 -3.47 -11.32 -3.04
N VAL A 104 -4.65 -11.72 -3.51
CA VAL A 104 -5.53 -12.57 -2.71
C VAL A 104 -4.94 -13.97 -2.56
N GLN A 105 -4.32 -14.53 -3.58
CA GLN A 105 -3.61 -15.81 -3.43
C GLN A 105 -2.46 -15.72 -2.42
N TRP A 106 -1.70 -14.63 -2.40
CA TRP A 106 -0.67 -14.39 -1.39
C TRP A 106 -1.23 -14.32 0.02
N LEU A 107 -2.39 -13.70 0.21
CA LEU A 107 -3.09 -13.71 1.50
C LEU A 107 -3.59 -15.10 1.88
N LYS A 108 -3.94 -15.92 0.89
CA LYS A 108 -4.38 -17.30 1.12
C LYS A 108 -3.24 -18.23 1.50
N GLU A 109 -2.12 -18.12 0.83
CA GLU A 109 -0.96 -18.97 1.03
C GLU A 109 -0.08 -18.49 2.19
N GLY A 110 0.06 -17.17 2.33
CA GLY A 110 0.97 -16.49 3.22
C GLY A 110 0.40 -16.12 4.59
N LYS A 111 1.24 -15.43 5.38
CA LYS A 111 0.93 -14.98 6.76
C LYS A 111 0.73 -13.47 6.88
N LYS A 112 1.10 -12.69 5.84
CA LYS A 112 1.19 -11.23 5.91
C LYS A 112 0.99 -10.57 4.55
N VAL A 113 0.29 -9.45 4.53
CA VAL A 113 0.38 -8.45 3.44
C VAL A 113 0.82 -7.11 4.00
N GLU A 114 1.66 -6.44 3.24
CA GLU A 114 2.24 -5.15 3.57
C GLU A 114 2.00 -4.15 2.45
N VAL A 115 1.72 -2.92 2.84
CA VAL A 115 1.70 -1.77 1.95
C VAL A 115 2.89 -0.89 2.32
N TRP A 116 3.63 -0.46 1.31
CA TRP A 116 4.85 0.31 1.47
C TRP A 116 4.71 1.68 0.83
N ALA A 117 5.36 2.67 1.45
CA ALA A 117 5.61 3.97 0.86
C ALA A 117 7.11 4.08 0.57
N HIS A 118 7.41 4.40 -0.68
CA HIS A 118 8.76 4.46 -1.19
C HIS A 118 9.21 5.88 -1.46
N ALA A 119 10.51 6.13 -1.27
CA ALA A 119 11.21 7.35 -1.64
C ALA A 119 12.65 7.00 -2.02
N ARG A 120 13.00 7.12 -3.31
CA ARG A 120 14.28 6.58 -3.83
C ARG A 120 15.51 7.40 -3.42
N TYR A 121 15.37 8.70 -3.25
CA TYR A 121 16.51 9.62 -3.07
C TYR A 121 16.32 10.50 -1.82
N PRO A 122 17.40 10.90 -1.11
CA PRO A 122 17.30 11.60 0.17
C PRO A 122 16.51 12.93 0.18
N GLY A 123 16.36 13.57 -0.99
CA GLY A 123 15.56 14.79 -1.14
C GLY A 123 14.07 14.54 -1.34
N TRP A 124 13.66 13.29 -1.55
CA TRP A 124 12.29 12.88 -1.81
C TRP A 124 11.62 12.40 -0.54
N GLN A 125 10.35 12.76 -0.38
CA GLN A 125 9.57 12.40 0.80
C GLN A 125 8.18 11.94 0.37
N ASN A 126 7.81 10.75 0.82
CA ASN A 126 6.48 10.22 0.62
C ASN A 126 5.68 10.43 1.90
N HIS A 127 4.67 11.28 1.82
CA HIS A 127 3.78 11.59 2.94
C HIS A 127 2.57 10.67 2.85
N VAL A 128 2.30 9.92 3.91
CA VAL A 128 1.08 9.12 4.01
C VAL A 128 0.25 9.63 5.18
N GLU A 129 -0.94 10.10 4.86
CA GLU A 129 -1.91 10.62 5.83
C GLU A 129 -2.89 9.53 6.28
N TYR A 130 -3.14 8.54 5.41
CA TYR A 130 -4.09 7.48 5.68
C TYR A 130 -3.80 6.26 4.81
N ALA A 131 -3.86 5.08 5.41
CA ALA A 131 -3.90 3.80 4.71
C ALA A 131 -4.91 2.86 5.39
N GLU A 132 -5.78 2.23 4.62
CA GLU A 132 -6.70 1.19 5.09
C GLU A 132 -6.66 -0.01 4.15
N LEU A 133 -6.28 -1.17 4.70
CA LEU A 133 -6.40 -2.46 4.04
C LEU A 133 -7.58 -3.21 4.66
N SER A 134 -8.58 -3.52 3.83
CA SER A 134 -9.77 -4.27 4.23
C SER A 134 -9.79 -5.63 3.54
N VAL A 135 -10.16 -6.66 4.30
CA VAL A 135 -10.32 -8.03 3.80
C VAL A 135 -11.77 -8.44 4.00
N ALA A 136 -12.42 -8.88 2.92
CA ALA A 136 -13.76 -9.43 2.95
C ALA A 136 -13.70 -10.95 2.80
N CYS A 137 -14.35 -11.65 3.72
CA CYS A 137 -14.45 -13.11 3.72
C CYS A 137 -15.92 -13.57 3.69
N PHE A 138 -16.19 -14.78 3.18
CA PHE A 138 -17.47 -15.44 3.45
C PHE A 138 -17.60 -15.75 4.95
N PRO A 139 -18.77 -15.54 5.57
CA PRO A 139 -19.07 -16.17 6.85
C PRO A 139 -19.10 -17.68 6.66
N LEU A 140 -18.51 -18.41 7.62
CA LEU A 140 -18.71 -19.86 7.74
C LEU A 140 -20.16 -20.18 8.14
#